data_AF-A0A1Q6UKI3-F1
#
_entry.id   AF-A0A1Q6UKI3-F1
#
_cell.length_a   1.000
_cell.length_b   1.000
_cell.length_c   1.000
_cell.angle_alpha   90.00
_cell.angle_beta   90.00
_cell.angle_gamma   90.00
#
_symmetry.space_group_name_H-M   'P 1'
#
loop_
_entity.id
_entity.type
_entity.pdbx_description
1 polymer ?
#
loop_
_entity_poly.entity_id
_entity_poly.type
_entity_poly.pdbx_seq_one_letter_code
_entity_poly.pdbx_strand_id
1 'polypeptide(L)'
;MKQYLYLSLVPEALIASNLPPEEFGNYYATGAFRRNCDPAIFFELDPNFESDYLPMDKFAELCSPHADGSAHKSVNLSVYRVLEHVPMAAFKNLYLVTSDGKALELSQRPFEPDPSRKIYLYQDLAPCRPRVASILNPAEYARRLTSSERLVHFEKIAFFDMKLGDLERDPVNGDLGDLPYTNRHHLRDCLDAVRTKGGKNNKIVARSMGEILYRTVGSGFYVGAGGELLFYPMPSKDELETDHFQWFKSAQFT
;
A
#
# COMPACT_ATOMS: atom_id res chain seq x y z
N MET A 1 5.18 -4.21 28.69
CA MET A 1 5.71 -3.63 27.42
C MET A 1 4.54 -3.03 26.66
N LYS A 2 4.75 -1.96 25.87
CA LYS A 2 3.69 -1.41 25.02
C LYS A 2 3.32 -2.44 23.95
N GLN A 3 2.04 -2.50 23.59
CA GLN A 3 1.52 -3.34 22.52
C GLN A 3 1.14 -2.43 21.34
N TYR A 4 1.54 -2.84 20.15
CA TYR A 4 1.26 -2.17 18.88
C TYR A 4 0.44 -3.12 18.02
N LEU A 5 -0.40 -2.53 17.18
CA LEU A 5 -1.23 -3.25 16.22
C LEU A 5 -0.87 -2.76 14.82
N TYR A 6 -0.64 -3.70 13.92
CA TYR A 6 -0.23 -3.42 12.55
C TYR A 6 -1.16 -4.13 11.56
N LEU A 7 -1.51 -3.44 10.48
CA LEU A 7 -2.08 -4.05 9.28
C LEU A 7 -0.98 -4.15 8.22
N SER A 8 -0.45 -5.35 8.01
CA SER A 8 0.39 -5.64 6.84
C SER A 8 -0.47 -5.75 5.60
N LEU A 9 0.00 -5.22 4.46
CA LEU A 9 -0.64 -5.38 3.16
C LEU A 9 0.05 -6.44 2.29
N VAL A 10 1.26 -6.86 2.67
CA VAL A 10 2.11 -7.75 1.87
C VAL A 10 2.86 -8.74 2.80
N PRO A 11 2.29 -9.94 3.04
CA PRO A 11 0.90 -10.32 2.77
C PRO A 11 -0.09 -9.60 3.71
N GLU A 12 -1.38 -9.69 3.39
CA GLU A 12 -2.41 -9.08 4.25
C GLU A 12 -2.49 -9.79 5.61
N ALA A 13 -2.31 -9.07 6.71
CA ALA A 13 -2.42 -9.63 8.06
C ALA A 13 -2.64 -8.55 9.13
N LEU A 14 -3.40 -8.89 10.17
CA LEU A 14 -3.48 -8.14 11.42
C LEU A 14 -2.45 -8.73 12.39
N ILE A 15 -1.52 -7.90 12.84
CA ILE A 15 -0.35 -8.34 13.59
C ILE A 15 -0.25 -7.53 14.86
N ALA A 16 -0.16 -8.21 16.01
CA ALA A 16 0.20 -7.56 17.25
C ALA A 16 1.70 -7.73 17.53
N SER A 17 2.32 -6.73 18.14
CA SER A 17 3.75 -6.75 18.47
C SER A 17 4.05 -5.91 19.70
N ASN A 18 5.10 -6.29 20.43
CA ASN A 18 5.71 -5.41 21.44
C ASN A 18 6.78 -4.48 20.86
N LEU A 19 7.09 -4.57 19.57
CA LEU A 19 8.07 -3.73 18.89
C LEU A 19 7.41 -2.46 18.34
N PRO A 20 8.03 -1.27 18.50
CA PRO A 20 7.60 -0.05 17.82
C PRO A 20 7.76 -0.18 16.29
N PRO A 21 7.13 0.70 15.49
CA PRO A 21 7.00 0.51 14.05
C PRO A 21 8.32 0.30 13.30
N GLU A 22 9.36 1.07 13.61
CA GLU A 22 10.68 0.93 12.96
C GLU A 22 11.32 -0.45 13.26
N GLU A 23 11.32 -0.86 14.54
CA GLU A 23 11.86 -2.16 14.96
C GLU A 23 11.04 -3.33 14.42
N PHE A 24 9.71 -3.19 14.41
CA PHE A 24 8.80 -4.17 13.83
C PHE A 24 9.06 -4.32 12.34
N GLY A 25 9.15 -3.22 11.59
CA GLY A 25 9.43 -3.24 10.17
C GLY A 25 10.76 -3.92 9.84
N ASN A 26 11.82 -3.56 10.56
CA ASN A 26 13.13 -4.21 10.41
C ASN A 26 13.05 -5.73 10.65
N TYR A 27 12.41 -6.14 11.75
CA TYR A 27 12.23 -7.55 12.08
C TYR A 27 11.35 -8.27 11.05
N TYR A 28 10.27 -7.65 10.58
CA TYR A 28 9.30 -8.27 9.68
C TYR A 28 9.89 -8.50 8.29
N ALA A 29 10.67 -7.55 7.77
CA ALA A 29 11.35 -7.67 6.48
C ALA A 29 12.52 -8.67 6.51
N THR A 30 13.32 -8.67 7.57
CA THR A 30 14.58 -9.44 7.60
C THR A 30 14.44 -10.79 8.33
N GLY A 31 13.51 -10.90 9.26
CA GLY A 31 13.37 -12.05 10.16
C GLY A 31 14.48 -12.12 11.22
N ALA A 32 14.33 -13.01 12.19
CA ALA A 32 15.26 -13.13 13.33
C ALA A 32 16.73 -13.39 12.90
N PHE A 33 16.94 -14.03 11.74
CA PHE A 33 18.24 -14.39 11.21
C PHE A 33 18.67 -13.57 9.97
N ARG A 34 17.91 -12.54 9.58
CA ARG A 34 18.14 -11.73 8.36
C ARG A 34 18.16 -12.56 7.07
N ARG A 35 17.15 -13.41 6.90
CA ARG A 35 17.05 -14.36 5.78
C ARG A 35 15.76 -14.27 4.97
N ASN A 36 14.72 -13.59 5.46
CA ASN A 36 13.49 -13.40 4.68
C ASN A 36 13.80 -12.45 3.50
N CYS A 37 14.34 -11.27 3.82
CA CYS A 37 14.77 -10.27 2.85
C CYS A 37 13.64 -9.83 1.90
N ASP A 38 12.43 -9.68 2.42
CA ASP A 38 11.24 -9.27 1.66
C ASP A 38 10.81 -7.85 2.09
N PRO A 39 10.42 -6.96 1.15
CA PRO A 39 9.82 -5.68 1.51
C PRO A 39 8.52 -5.87 2.28
N ALA A 40 8.17 -4.87 3.09
CA ALA A 40 6.91 -4.82 3.79
C ALA A 40 6.23 -3.45 3.68
N ILE A 41 4.92 -3.46 3.53
CA ILE A 41 4.06 -2.27 3.59
C ILE A 41 3.03 -2.52 4.67
N PHE A 42 3.03 -1.70 5.72
CA PHE A 42 2.07 -1.86 6.81
C PHE A 42 1.66 -0.53 7.44
N PHE A 43 0.45 -0.49 8.00
CA PHE A 43 -0.03 0.62 8.81
C PHE A 43 0.16 0.31 10.29
N GLU A 44 0.54 1.31 11.10
CA GLU A 44 0.19 1.30 12.52
C GLU A 44 -1.31 1.58 12.67
N LEU A 45 -1.97 0.84 13.55
CA LEU A 45 -3.36 1.05 13.89
C LEU A 45 -3.50 1.56 15.33
N ASP A 46 -4.55 2.34 15.59
CA ASP A 46 -5.11 2.47 16.92
C ASP A 46 -5.75 1.14 17.30
N PRO A 47 -5.31 0.45 18.38
CA PRO A 47 -5.95 -0.80 18.80
C PRO A 47 -7.31 -0.58 19.48
N ASN A 48 -7.70 0.65 19.78
CA ASN A 48 -8.93 0.97 20.53
C ASN A 48 -10.17 1.02 19.61
N PHE A 49 -10.45 -0.08 18.91
CA PHE A 49 -11.70 -0.26 18.18
C PHE A 49 -12.31 -1.63 18.46
N GLU A 50 -13.63 -1.70 18.33
CA GLU A 50 -14.39 -2.94 18.43
C GLU A 50 -14.57 -3.55 17.02
N SER A 51 -14.62 -4.87 16.96
CA SER A 51 -14.86 -5.59 15.71
C SER A 51 -15.59 -6.90 15.98
N ASP A 52 -16.62 -7.18 15.20
CA ASP A 52 -17.33 -8.45 15.22
C ASP A 52 -16.59 -9.56 14.43
N TYR A 53 -15.49 -9.21 13.76
CA TYR A 53 -14.73 -10.12 12.90
C TYR A 53 -13.27 -10.27 13.35
N LEU A 54 -12.59 -9.16 13.65
CA LEU A 54 -11.21 -9.18 14.12
C LEU A 54 -11.19 -9.49 15.63
N PRO A 55 -10.32 -10.40 16.12
CA PRO A 55 -10.32 -10.84 17.52
C PRO A 55 -9.63 -9.80 18.43
N MET A 56 -10.18 -8.59 18.47
CA MET A 56 -9.64 -7.46 19.21
C MET A 56 -9.68 -7.67 20.73
N ASP A 57 -10.64 -8.46 21.21
CA ASP A 57 -10.73 -8.91 22.62
C ASP A 57 -9.54 -9.78 23.04
N LYS A 58 -8.90 -10.47 22.08
CA LYS A 58 -7.72 -11.33 22.30
C LYS A 58 -6.39 -10.62 22.11
N PHE A 59 -6.39 -9.37 21.65
CA PHE A 59 -5.17 -8.60 21.37
C PHE A 59 -4.17 -8.60 22.53
N ALA A 60 -4.64 -8.21 23.72
CA ALA A 60 -3.78 -8.06 24.89
C ALA A 60 -3.23 -9.41 25.38
N GLU A 61 -4.07 -10.46 25.35
CA GLU A 61 -3.72 -11.83 25.74
C GLU A 61 -2.62 -12.36 24.81
N LEU A 62 -2.85 -12.32 23.49
CA LEU A 62 -1.96 -12.91 22.49
C LEU A 62 -0.63 -12.15 22.34
N CYS A 63 -0.62 -10.83 22.58
CA CYS A 63 0.59 -10.00 22.53
C CYS A 63 1.26 -9.83 23.91
N SER A 64 0.99 -10.72 24.86
CA SER A 64 1.72 -10.75 26.12
C SER A 64 3.20 -11.10 25.88
N PRO A 65 4.15 -10.47 26.61
CA PRO A 65 5.55 -10.89 26.59
C PRO A 65 5.68 -12.38 26.91
N HIS A 66 6.76 -12.98 26.41
CA HIS A 66 7.07 -14.38 26.73
C HIS A 66 7.34 -14.56 28.24
N ALA A 67 7.26 -15.80 28.73
CA ALA A 67 7.45 -16.11 30.14
C ALA A 67 8.83 -15.69 30.69
N ASP A 68 9.84 -15.58 29.82
CA ASP A 68 11.18 -15.09 30.13
C ASP A 68 11.29 -13.55 30.14
N GLY A 69 10.18 -12.85 29.91
CA GLY A 69 10.10 -11.39 29.84
C GLY A 69 10.50 -10.79 28.48
N SER A 70 10.88 -11.62 27.50
CA SER A 70 11.23 -11.14 26.17
C SER A 70 10.00 -10.67 25.37
N ALA A 71 10.22 -9.71 24.48
CA ALA A 71 9.18 -9.10 23.67
C ALA A 71 8.58 -10.12 22.67
N HIS A 72 7.25 -10.16 22.59
CA HIS A 72 6.54 -10.85 21.51
C HIS A 72 6.66 -10.02 20.23
N LYS A 73 7.56 -10.42 19.33
CA LYS A 73 7.95 -9.59 18.17
C LYS A 73 6.89 -9.51 17.08
N SER A 74 6.08 -10.55 16.91
CA SER A 74 4.98 -10.59 15.93
C SER A 74 4.05 -11.76 16.24
N VAL A 75 2.76 -11.49 16.41
CA VAL A 75 1.70 -12.51 16.46
C VAL A 75 0.57 -12.12 15.52
N ASN A 76 0.21 -13.03 14.61
CA ASN A 76 -0.93 -12.80 13.71
C ASN A 76 -2.23 -13.01 14.47
N LEU A 77 -3.10 -12.01 14.44
CA LEU A 77 -4.48 -12.09 14.95
C LEU A 77 -5.45 -12.54 13.85
N SER A 78 -5.20 -12.11 12.62
CA SER A 78 -5.97 -12.51 11.44
C SER A 78 -5.11 -12.36 10.18
N VAL A 79 -5.40 -13.14 9.14
CA VAL A 79 -4.68 -13.13 7.85
C VAL A 79 -5.64 -13.04 6.65
N TYR A 80 -6.91 -12.75 6.89
CA TYR A 80 -7.93 -12.76 5.84
C TYR A 80 -8.99 -11.68 6.06
N ARG A 81 -9.27 -10.90 5.00
CA ARG A 81 -10.22 -9.77 4.98
C ARG A 81 -9.95 -8.75 6.10
N VAL A 82 -8.70 -8.56 6.46
CA VAL A 82 -8.33 -7.67 7.56
C VAL A 82 -8.64 -6.23 7.20
N LEU A 83 -8.19 -5.76 6.02
CA LEU A 83 -8.40 -4.40 5.56
C LEU A 83 -9.87 -4.00 5.62
N GLU A 84 -10.75 -4.88 5.14
CA GLU A 84 -12.20 -4.68 5.11
C GLU A 84 -12.77 -4.39 6.51
N HIS A 85 -12.29 -5.10 7.54
CA HIS A 85 -12.83 -5.02 8.90
C HIS A 85 -12.10 -4.03 9.83
N VAL A 86 -11.03 -3.35 9.37
CA VAL A 86 -10.39 -2.25 10.12
C VAL A 86 -11.16 -0.94 9.90
N PRO A 87 -11.63 -0.23 10.93
CA PRO A 87 -12.30 1.06 10.78
C PRO A 87 -11.39 2.13 10.16
N MET A 88 -11.94 3.04 9.33
CA MET A 88 -11.15 4.12 8.70
C MET A 88 -10.44 5.01 9.73
N ALA A 89 -11.08 5.26 10.88
CA ALA A 89 -10.50 6.06 11.97
C ALA A 89 -9.37 5.38 12.74
N ALA A 90 -9.17 4.06 12.58
CA ALA A 90 -8.11 3.33 13.27
C ALA A 90 -6.75 3.45 12.58
N PHE A 91 -6.71 3.89 11.32
CA PHE A 91 -5.45 4.04 10.58
C PHE A 91 -4.61 5.20 11.13
N LYS A 92 -3.36 4.91 11.47
CA LYS A 92 -2.34 5.93 11.79
C LYS A 92 -1.38 6.07 10.62
N ASN A 93 -0.07 6.08 10.89
CA ASN A 93 0.98 6.23 9.87
C ASN A 93 1.19 4.92 9.09
N LEU A 94 1.64 5.07 7.85
CA LEU A 94 2.05 3.99 6.97
C LEU A 94 3.57 3.84 6.99
N TYR A 95 4.06 2.60 6.93
CA TYR A 95 5.48 2.30 6.91
C TYR A 95 5.83 1.49 5.67
N LEU A 96 6.83 1.97 4.93
CA LEU A 96 7.42 1.28 3.78
C LEU A 96 8.77 0.74 4.19
N VAL A 97 8.94 -0.58 4.14
CA VAL A 97 10.17 -1.23 4.57
C VAL A 97 10.87 -1.89 3.39
N THR A 98 12.15 -1.59 3.23
CA THR A 98 13.02 -2.22 2.24
C THR A 98 13.36 -3.66 2.65
N SER A 99 13.80 -4.47 1.69
CA SER A 99 14.18 -5.88 1.94
C SER A 99 15.29 -6.05 2.99
N ASP A 100 16.15 -5.05 3.17
CA ASP A 100 17.18 -5.01 4.22
C ASP A 100 16.73 -4.35 5.54
N GLY A 101 15.44 -4.02 5.66
CA GLY A 101 14.80 -3.61 6.90
C GLY A 101 14.93 -2.12 7.25
N LYS A 102 15.12 -1.23 6.27
CA LYS A 102 14.99 0.23 6.49
C LYS A 102 13.53 0.62 6.38
N ALA A 103 13.01 1.34 7.37
CA ALA A 103 11.63 1.82 7.36
C ALA A 103 11.57 3.30 6.98
N LEU A 104 10.60 3.66 6.14
CA LEU A 104 10.17 5.02 5.87
C LEU A 104 8.76 5.19 6.41
N GLU A 105 8.56 6.18 7.28
CA GLU A 105 7.27 6.55 7.84
C GLU A 105 6.58 7.60 6.97
N LEU A 106 5.31 7.36 6.65
CA LEU A 106 4.44 8.28 5.92
C LEU A 106 3.25 8.66 6.80
N SER A 107 3.09 9.95 7.05
CA SER A 107 1.92 10.48 7.76
C SER A 107 0.80 10.82 6.79
N GLN A 108 -0.44 10.69 7.26
CA GLN A 108 -1.62 11.03 6.48
C GLN A 108 -1.65 12.52 6.10
N ARG A 109 -2.10 12.84 4.89
CA ARG A 109 -2.43 14.20 4.46
C ARG A 109 -3.74 14.25 3.66
N PRO A 110 -4.41 15.41 3.57
CA PRO A 110 -5.52 15.59 2.63
C PRO A 110 -5.08 15.31 1.19
N PHE A 111 -5.92 14.61 0.43
CA PHE A 111 -5.68 14.38 -0.99
C PHE A 111 -6.24 15.53 -1.83
N GLU A 112 -5.41 16.05 -2.73
CA GLU A 112 -5.81 17.04 -3.73
C GLU A 112 -5.58 16.45 -5.14
N PRO A 113 -6.61 16.37 -5.99
CA PRO A 113 -6.46 15.85 -7.32
C PRO A 113 -5.67 16.82 -8.20
N ASP A 114 -4.66 16.33 -8.91
CA ASP A 114 -3.98 17.09 -9.96
C ASP A 114 -4.90 17.15 -11.21
N PRO A 115 -5.45 18.33 -11.57
CA PRO A 115 -6.35 18.46 -12.70
C PRO A 115 -5.65 18.28 -14.05
N SER A 116 -4.32 18.33 -14.11
CA SER A 116 -3.54 18.13 -15.33
C SER A 116 -3.36 16.65 -15.66
N ARG A 117 -3.35 15.77 -14.65
CA ARG A 117 -3.19 14.33 -14.82
C ARG A 117 -4.50 13.70 -15.29
N LYS A 118 -4.43 12.95 -16.39
CA LYS A 118 -5.61 12.35 -17.05
C LYS A 118 -5.60 10.84 -17.09
N ILE A 119 -4.45 10.23 -16.77
CA ILE A 119 -4.23 8.80 -16.86
C ILE A 119 -3.40 8.39 -15.65
N TYR A 120 -3.80 7.27 -15.06
CA TYR A 120 -3.20 6.70 -13.87
C TYR A 120 -2.92 5.22 -14.11
N LEU A 121 -1.89 4.74 -13.43
CA LEU A 121 -1.60 3.31 -13.28
C LEU A 121 -1.65 3.01 -11.78
N TYR A 122 -2.50 2.09 -11.36
CA TYR A 122 -2.64 1.69 -9.97
C TYR A 122 -2.10 0.28 -9.76
N GLN A 123 -1.46 0.08 -8.60
CA GLN A 123 -1.22 -1.24 -8.04
C GLN A 123 -2.12 -1.38 -6.81
N ASP A 124 -3.12 -2.24 -6.91
CA ASP A 124 -3.95 -2.61 -5.76
C ASP A 124 -3.12 -3.55 -4.85
N LEU A 125 -3.27 -3.39 -3.54
CA LEU A 125 -2.55 -4.15 -2.50
C LEU A 125 -3.46 -5.10 -1.72
N ALA A 126 -4.70 -4.67 -1.45
CA ALA A 126 -5.75 -5.46 -0.82
C ALA A 126 -7.13 -4.89 -1.20
N PRO A 127 -8.19 -5.73 -1.29
CA PRO A 127 -8.20 -7.17 -1.00
C PRO A 127 -7.69 -8.03 -2.17
N CYS A 128 -7.53 -7.43 -3.35
CA CYS A 128 -6.96 -8.07 -4.53
C CYS A 128 -5.72 -7.28 -4.97
N ARG A 129 -4.88 -7.89 -5.83
CA ARG A 129 -3.61 -7.29 -6.26
C ARG A 129 -3.42 -7.10 -7.77
N PRO A 130 -4.44 -6.70 -8.56
CA PRO A 130 -4.23 -6.37 -9.95
C PRO A 130 -3.45 -5.07 -10.12
N ARG A 131 -2.86 -4.92 -11.31
CA ARG A 131 -2.41 -3.63 -11.84
C ARG A 131 -3.43 -3.09 -12.82
N VAL A 132 -3.82 -1.83 -12.67
CA VAL A 132 -4.98 -1.26 -13.39
C VAL A 132 -4.62 0.09 -14.01
N ALA A 133 -4.83 0.22 -15.32
CA ALA A 133 -4.85 1.51 -16.00
C ALA A 133 -6.20 2.18 -15.79
N SER A 134 -6.22 3.47 -15.48
CA SER A 134 -7.42 4.23 -15.12
C SER A 134 -7.36 5.66 -15.63
N ILE A 135 -8.53 6.25 -15.94
CA ILE A 135 -8.68 7.71 -16.15
C ILE A 135 -9.24 8.43 -14.92
N LEU A 136 -9.61 7.67 -13.87
CA LEU A 136 -10.12 8.19 -12.61
C LEU A 136 -8.94 8.52 -11.71
N ASN A 137 -9.00 9.68 -11.05
CA ASN A 137 -8.04 10.02 -10.00
C ASN A 137 -8.24 9.12 -8.76
N PRO A 138 -7.30 9.10 -7.79
CA PRO A 138 -7.37 8.20 -6.64
C PRO A 138 -8.70 8.23 -5.87
N ALA A 139 -9.27 9.42 -5.63
CA ALA A 139 -10.54 9.56 -4.92
C ALA A 139 -11.72 8.99 -5.73
N GLU A 140 -11.75 9.25 -7.04
CA GLU A 140 -12.76 8.71 -7.94
C GLU A 140 -12.63 7.19 -8.13
N TYR A 141 -11.39 6.69 -8.22
CA TYR A 141 -11.08 5.27 -8.34
C TYR A 141 -11.55 4.51 -7.11
N ALA A 142 -11.15 4.97 -5.91
CA ALA A 142 -11.59 4.41 -4.65
C ALA A 142 -13.12 4.41 -4.53
N ARG A 143 -13.77 5.58 -4.70
CA ARG A 143 -15.24 5.72 -4.64
C ARG A 143 -15.94 4.78 -5.61
N ARG A 144 -15.42 4.64 -6.83
CA ARG A 144 -16.00 3.73 -7.82
C ARG A 144 -15.89 2.27 -7.40
N LEU A 145 -14.74 1.85 -6.86
CA LEU A 145 -14.53 0.45 -6.48
C LEU A 145 -15.21 0.07 -5.17
N THR A 146 -15.53 1.04 -4.32
CA THR A 146 -16.19 0.82 -3.03
C THR A 146 -17.64 1.28 -2.97
N SER A 147 -18.23 1.61 -4.12
CA SER A 147 -19.65 1.99 -4.21
C SER A 147 -20.54 0.75 -4.11
N SER A 148 -21.36 0.71 -3.06
CA SER A 148 -22.38 -0.33 -2.83
C SER A 148 -23.51 -0.34 -3.87
N GLU A 149 -23.64 0.72 -4.69
CA GLU A 149 -24.57 0.77 -5.82
C GLU A 149 -24.15 -0.15 -6.97
N ARG A 150 -22.89 -0.61 -6.97
CA ARG A 150 -22.36 -1.52 -8.00
C ARG A 150 -22.51 -2.97 -7.56
N LEU A 151 -22.91 -3.82 -8.51
CA LEU A 151 -22.99 -5.27 -8.29
C LEU A 151 -21.68 -5.89 -7.78
N VAL A 152 -20.54 -5.41 -8.28
CA VAL A 152 -19.21 -5.86 -7.87
C VAL A 152 -18.45 -4.66 -7.31
N HIS A 153 -18.25 -4.68 -6.00
CA HIS A 153 -17.52 -3.69 -5.23
C HIS A 153 -16.72 -4.36 -4.10
N PHE A 154 -15.78 -3.61 -3.54
CA PHE A 154 -15.11 -3.95 -2.29
C PHE A 154 -15.67 -3.06 -1.19
N GLU A 155 -15.65 -3.50 0.06
CA GLU A 155 -15.97 -2.60 1.18
C GLU A 155 -14.85 -1.56 1.38
N LYS A 156 -13.59 -1.99 1.26
CA LYS A 156 -12.40 -1.16 1.38
C LYS A 156 -11.33 -1.61 0.39
N ILE A 157 -10.52 -0.67 -0.08
CA ILE A 157 -9.39 -0.93 -0.98
C ILE A 157 -8.15 -0.19 -0.49
N ALA A 158 -6.98 -0.84 -0.58
CA ALA A 158 -5.68 -0.22 -0.37
C ALA A 158 -4.86 -0.33 -1.66
N PHE A 159 -4.27 0.77 -2.12
CA PHE A 159 -3.57 0.83 -3.41
C PHE A 159 -2.56 1.99 -3.43
N PHE A 160 -1.69 2.02 -4.44
CA PHE A 160 -0.84 3.17 -4.75
C PHE A 160 -0.85 3.46 -6.24
N ASP A 161 -0.61 4.72 -6.60
CA ASP A 161 -0.40 5.09 -7.99
C ASP A 161 1.07 4.88 -8.39
N MET A 162 1.28 4.45 -9.62
CA MET A 162 2.59 4.17 -10.18
C MET A 162 2.98 5.26 -11.18
N LYS A 163 4.27 5.57 -11.25
CA LYS A 163 4.85 6.48 -12.23
C LYS A 163 4.65 5.96 -13.64
N LEU A 164 4.26 6.82 -14.56
CA LEU A 164 4.07 6.45 -15.96
C LEU A 164 5.09 7.13 -16.90
N GLY A 165 5.93 8.02 -16.38
CA GLY A 165 6.87 8.80 -17.21
C GLY A 165 6.10 9.59 -18.26
N ASP A 166 6.60 9.63 -19.50
CA ASP A 166 5.93 10.36 -20.58
C ASP A 166 4.64 9.68 -21.06
N LEU A 167 4.34 8.44 -20.62
CA LEU A 167 3.08 7.77 -20.95
C LEU A 167 1.86 8.47 -20.37
N GLU A 168 2.03 9.31 -19.34
CA GLU A 168 0.93 10.10 -18.79
C GLU A 168 0.37 11.07 -19.83
N ARG A 169 1.23 11.54 -20.74
CA ARG A 169 0.89 12.51 -21.81
C ARG A 169 0.65 11.80 -23.13
N ASP A 170 1.54 10.88 -23.50
CA ASP A 170 1.42 10.08 -24.72
C ASP A 170 1.58 8.57 -24.43
N PRO A 171 0.48 7.86 -24.12
CA PRO A 171 0.48 6.41 -23.97
C PRO A 171 1.06 5.65 -25.16
N VAL A 172 0.98 6.19 -26.38
CA VAL A 172 1.38 5.46 -27.59
C VAL A 172 2.88 5.62 -27.85
N ASN A 173 3.41 6.84 -27.77
CA ASN A 173 4.81 7.12 -28.13
C ASN A 173 5.69 7.63 -26.99
N GLY A 174 5.13 8.00 -25.84
CA GLY A 174 5.90 8.56 -24.72
C GLY A 174 6.96 7.58 -24.21
N ASP A 175 8.11 8.07 -23.77
CA ASP A 175 9.16 7.24 -23.20
C ASP A 175 8.84 6.81 -21.75
N LEU A 176 9.10 5.54 -21.45
CA LEU A 176 9.02 4.97 -20.10
C LEU A 176 10.35 5.12 -19.34
N GLY A 177 11.43 5.44 -20.04
CA GLY A 177 12.77 5.47 -19.47
C GLY A 177 13.15 4.13 -18.82
N ASP A 178 13.61 4.21 -17.57
CA ASP A 178 14.09 3.10 -16.75
C ASP A 178 12.98 2.41 -15.95
N LEU A 179 11.71 2.76 -16.18
CA LEU A 179 10.59 2.13 -15.47
C LEU A 179 10.54 0.61 -15.77
N PRO A 180 10.47 -0.24 -14.73
CA PRO A 180 10.71 -1.69 -14.82
C PRO A 180 9.46 -2.48 -15.28
N TYR A 181 8.62 -1.91 -16.14
CA TYR A 181 7.41 -2.57 -16.61
C TYR A 181 7.72 -3.64 -17.65
N THR A 182 7.38 -4.90 -17.35
CA THR A 182 7.71 -6.07 -18.18
C THR A 182 7.01 -6.05 -19.55
N ASN A 183 5.69 -5.84 -19.59
CA ASN A 183 4.91 -5.87 -20.84
C ASN A 183 4.51 -4.45 -21.26
N ARG A 184 5.50 -3.69 -21.73
CA ARG A 184 5.34 -2.27 -22.11
C ARG A 184 4.29 -2.09 -23.22
N HIS A 185 4.28 -2.94 -24.25
CA HIS A 185 3.29 -2.85 -25.32
C HIS A 185 1.86 -3.03 -24.80
N HIS A 186 1.61 -4.05 -23.97
CA HIS A 186 0.29 -4.25 -23.40
C HIS A 186 -0.14 -3.12 -22.46
N LEU A 187 0.80 -2.55 -21.69
CA LEU A 187 0.53 -1.37 -20.87
C LEU A 187 0.06 -0.20 -21.73
N ARG A 188 0.75 0.10 -22.84
CA ARG A 188 0.34 1.14 -23.79
C ARG A 188 -1.06 0.90 -24.35
N ASP A 189 -1.35 -0.32 -24.79
CA ASP A 189 -2.69 -0.69 -25.31
C ASP A 189 -3.79 -0.46 -24.26
N CYS A 190 -3.50 -0.76 -23.00
CA CYS A 190 -4.44 -0.60 -21.90
C CYS A 190 -4.66 0.88 -21.56
N LEU A 191 -3.60 1.68 -21.50
CA LEU A 191 -3.67 3.13 -21.29
C LEU A 191 -4.40 3.83 -22.44
N ASP A 192 -4.11 3.47 -23.70
CA ASP A 192 -4.81 4.02 -24.85
C ASP A 192 -6.28 3.61 -24.85
N ALA A 193 -6.59 2.35 -24.53
CA ALA A 193 -7.97 1.86 -24.50
C ALA A 193 -8.85 2.60 -23.48
N VAL A 194 -8.36 2.87 -22.27
CA VAL A 194 -9.15 3.63 -21.27
C VAL A 194 -9.32 5.10 -21.67
N ARG A 195 -8.37 5.65 -22.43
CA ARG A 195 -8.42 7.02 -22.94
C ARG A 195 -9.38 7.19 -24.13
N THR A 196 -9.39 6.25 -25.08
CA THR A 196 -10.02 6.45 -26.41
C THR A 196 -11.34 5.72 -26.62
N LYS A 197 -11.54 4.53 -26.02
CA LYS A 197 -12.64 3.63 -26.43
C LYS A 197 -13.99 3.92 -25.78
N GLY A 198 -14.05 4.84 -24.81
CA GLY A 198 -15.28 5.17 -24.08
C GLY A 198 -15.85 4.01 -23.24
N GLY A 199 -16.66 4.30 -22.24
CA GLY A 199 -17.44 3.31 -21.47
C GLY A 199 -16.68 2.45 -20.45
N LYS A 200 -15.35 2.35 -20.50
CA LYS A 200 -14.53 1.67 -19.47
C LYS A 200 -13.46 2.59 -18.91
N ASN A 201 -13.69 3.08 -17.69
CA ASN A 201 -12.74 3.97 -17.02
C ASN A 201 -11.49 3.24 -16.50
N ASN A 202 -11.56 1.90 -16.36
CA ASN A 202 -10.51 1.06 -15.79
C ASN A 202 -10.23 -0.14 -16.71
N LYS A 203 -8.96 -0.56 -16.79
CA LYS A 203 -8.51 -1.75 -17.51
C LYS A 203 -7.41 -2.47 -16.73
N ILE A 204 -7.61 -3.75 -16.44
CA ILE A 204 -6.58 -4.60 -15.82
C ILE A 204 -5.43 -4.79 -16.81
N VAL A 205 -4.23 -4.36 -16.41
CA VAL A 205 -2.95 -4.50 -17.12
C VAL A 205 -2.26 -5.80 -16.71
N ALA A 206 -2.31 -6.15 -15.43
CA ALA A 206 -1.79 -7.40 -14.89
C ALA A 206 -2.70 -7.92 -13.78
N ARG A 207 -2.84 -9.25 -13.68
CA ARG A 207 -3.73 -9.89 -12.68
C ARG A 207 -3.06 -10.12 -11.33
N SER A 208 -1.73 -10.18 -11.31
CA SER A 208 -0.92 -10.40 -10.12
C SER A 208 0.08 -9.27 -9.95
N MET A 209 0.38 -8.96 -8.69
CA MET A 209 1.50 -8.12 -8.33
C MET A 209 2.80 -8.90 -8.52
N GLY A 210 3.79 -8.26 -9.14
CA GLY A 210 5.17 -8.74 -9.13
C GLY A 210 5.89 -8.31 -7.86
N GLU A 211 7.20 -8.15 -7.94
CA GLU A 211 7.99 -7.53 -6.86
C GLU A 211 7.59 -6.06 -6.65
N ILE A 212 7.66 -5.59 -5.41
CA ILE A 212 7.27 -4.24 -5.01
C ILE A 212 8.45 -3.31 -5.17
N LEU A 213 8.50 -2.63 -6.31
CA LEU A 213 9.56 -1.67 -6.61
C LEU A 213 9.18 -0.28 -6.11
N TYR A 214 9.67 0.15 -4.94
CA TYR A 214 9.27 1.42 -4.32
C TYR A 214 9.56 2.63 -5.21
N ARG A 215 10.61 2.57 -6.02
CA ARG A 215 10.94 3.62 -6.99
C ARG A 215 9.83 3.90 -8.00
N THR A 216 8.92 2.94 -8.21
CA THR A 216 7.78 3.07 -9.13
C THR A 216 6.57 3.77 -8.53
N VAL A 217 6.52 3.96 -7.20
CA VAL A 217 5.43 4.70 -6.54
C VAL A 217 5.45 6.14 -7.03
N GLY A 218 4.28 6.64 -7.44
CA GLY A 218 4.05 7.99 -7.90
C GLY A 218 3.80 8.94 -6.73
N SER A 219 2.56 9.39 -6.59
CA SER A 219 2.19 10.38 -5.57
C SER A 219 2.07 9.80 -4.15
N GLY A 220 1.66 8.55 -3.99
CA GLY A 220 1.57 7.94 -2.66
C GLY A 220 0.64 6.75 -2.58
N PHE A 221 0.26 6.43 -1.34
CA PHE A 221 -0.59 5.31 -0.98
C PHE A 221 -1.96 5.79 -0.51
N TYR A 222 -2.96 4.94 -0.73
CA TYR A 222 -4.36 5.27 -0.54
C TYR A 222 -5.09 4.14 0.14
N VAL A 223 -6.02 4.50 1.02
CA VAL A 223 -7.04 3.59 1.56
C VAL A 223 -8.40 4.23 1.34
N GLY A 224 -9.32 3.54 0.67
CA GLY A 224 -10.64 4.08 0.39
C GLY A 224 -11.77 3.14 0.79
N ALA A 225 -12.86 3.70 1.33
CA ALA A 225 -14.08 2.97 1.72
C ALA A 225 -15.29 3.91 1.64
N GLY A 226 -16.38 3.50 1.00
CA GLY A 226 -17.67 4.20 1.10
C GLY A 226 -17.69 5.70 0.76
N GLY A 227 -16.70 6.22 0.01
CA GLY A 227 -16.55 7.65 -0.30
C GLY A 227 -15.51 8.41 0.53
N GLU A 228 -14.97 7.80 1.59
CA GLU A 228 -13.80 8.27 2.32
C GLU A 228 -12.50 7.86 1.62
N LEU A 229 -11.45 8.66 1.81
CA LEU A 229 -10.11 8.40 1.30
C LEU A 229 -9.06 8.87 2.30
N LEU A 230 -8.20 7.95 2.74
CA LEU A 230 -6.95 8.25 3.42
C LEU A 230 -5.84 8.31 2.38
N PHE A 231 -4.94 9.28 2.50
CA PHE A 231 -3.82 9.48 1.60
C PHE A 231 -2.51 9.66 2.37
N TYR A 232 -1.49 8.94 1.92
CA TYR A 232 -0.15 8.89 2.48
C TYR A 232 0.83 9.28 1.37
N PRO A 233 1.17 10.56 1.24
CA PRO A 233 2.03 11.05 0.17
C PRO A 233 3.44 10.49 0.29
N MET A 234 4.03 10.14 -0.86
CA MET A 234 5.47 9.93 -0.91
C MET A 234 6.20 11.28 -0.73
N PRO A 235 7.31 11.32 0.04
CA PRO A 235 8.18 12.48 0.06
C PRO A 235 8.77 12.72 -1.32
N SER A 236 9.12 13.98 -1.58
CA SER A 236 9.84 14.35 -2.79
C SER A 236 11.18 13.63 -2.88
N LYS A 237 11.73 13.54 -4.09
CA LYS A 237 13.05 12.92 -4.30
C LYS A 237 14.13 13.60 -3.44
N ASP A 238 14.11 14.93 -3.37
CA ASP A 238 15.10 15.71 -2.61
C ASP A 238 14.99 15.44 -1.10
N GLU A 239 13.77 15.34 -0.56
CA GLU A 239 13.53 14.94 0.83
C GLU A 239 14.01 13.50 1.09
N LEU A 240 13.75 12.56 0.16
CA LEU A 240 14.23 11.18 0.29
C LEU A 240 15.76 11.10 0.29
N GLU A 241 16.43 11.89 -0.54
CA GLU A 241 17.90 11.93 -0.63
C GLU A 241 18.54 12.62 0.59
N THR A 242 17.87 13.62 1.17
CA THR A 242 18.40 14.42 2.27
C THR A 242 18.08 13.82 3.64
N ASP A 243 16.81 13.50 3.89
CA ASP A 243 16.31 13.14 5.22
C ASP A 243 16.16 11.62 5.40
N HIS A 244 16.05 10.88 4.29
CA HIS A 244 15.81 9.43 4.30
C HIS A 244 16.82 8.64 3.46
N PHE A 245 18.06 9.14 3.34
CA PHE A 245 19.06 8.63 2.40
C PHE A 245 19.29 7.10 2.44
N GLN A 246 19.34 6.52 3.65
CA GLN A 246 19.57 5.08 3.82
C GLN A 246 18.42 4.25 3.27
N TRP A 247 17.19 4.68 3.50
CA TRP A 247 16.01 4.06 2.93
C TRP A 247 16.00 4.25 1.42
N PHE A 248 16.21 5.49 0.94
CA PHE A 248 16.20 5.82 -0.49
C PHE A 248 17.18 4.97 -1.29
N LYS A 249 18.41 4.81 -0.79
CA LYS A 249 19.43 3.96 -1.43
C LYS A 249 19.00 2.51 -1.52
N SER A 250 18.43 1.95 -0.45
CA SER A 250 17.99 0.56 -0.42
C SER A 250 16.75 0.32 -1.30
N ALA A 251 15.81 1.28 -1.30
CA ALA A 251 14.59 1.28 -2.10
C ALA A 251 14.83 1.34 -3.63
N GLN A 252 16.07 1.58 -4.09
CA GLN A 252 16.40 1.46 -5.52
C GLN A 252 16.43 0.01 -6.01
N PHE A 253 16.69 -0.93 -5.10
CA PHE A 253 16.82 -2.36 -5.36
C PHE A 253 15.64 -3.17 -4.81
N THR A 254 14.78 -2.53 -4.02
CA THR A 254 13.56 -3.11 -3.47
C THR A 254 12.39 -2.74 -4.35
#